data_AF-A0A7S9D876-F1
#
_entry.id   AF-A0A7S9D876-F1
#
_cell.length_a   1.000
_cell.length_b   1.000
_cell.length_c   1.000
_cell.angle_alpha   90.00
_cell.angle_beta   90.00
_cell.angle_gamma   90.00
#
_symmetry.space_group_name_H-M   'P 1'
#
loop_
_entity.id
_entity.type
_entity.pdbx_description
1 polymer ?
#
loop_
_entity_poly.entity_id
_entity_poly.type
_entity_poly.pdbx_seq_one_letter_code
_entity_poly.pdbx_strand_id
1 'polypeptide(L)'
;MASTPVSKDQFEINKNGITHKPTGANFTPHPGSPHSGNANWANLGNVLADGKDYRPEEVERMMERLWAEYVQANPDEFTWAE
;
A
#
# COMPACT_ATOMS: atom_id res chain seq x y z
N MET A 1 -3.10 20.79 -13.41
CA MET A 1 -2.58 19.46 -13.80
C MET A 1 -3.44 18.43 -13.10
N ALA A 2 -4.00 17.47 -13.84
CA ALA A 2 -4.82 16.40 -13.26
C ALA A 2 -3.87 15.33 -12.71
N SER A 3 -4.00 14.99 -11.43
CA SER A 3 -3.29 13.87 -10.82
C SER A 3 -3.78 12.56 -11.45
N THR A 4 -2.88 11.60 -11.59
CA THR A 4 -3.21 10.29 -12.16
C THR A 4 -4.09 9.54 -11.16
N PRO A 5 -5.27 9.04 -11.57
CA PRO A 5 -6.15 8.33 -10.66
C PRO A 5 -5.47 7.05 -10.17
N VAL A 6 -5.47 6.88 -8.86
CA VAL A 6 -4.94 5.69 -8.18
C VAL A 6 -5.99 4.58 -8.26
N SER A 7 -5.58 3.36 -8.64
CA SER A 7 -6.47 2.20 -8.80
C SER A 7 -5.92 0.98 -8.07
N LYS A 8 -6.79 0.15 -7.50
CA LYS A 8 -6.40 -1.05 -6.73
C LYS A 8 -5.53 -2.05 -7.52
N ASP A 9 -5.71 -2.14 -8.84
CA ASP A 9 -4.92 -3.00 -9.74
C ASP A 9 -3.43 -2.61 -9.79
N GLN A 10 -3.12 -1.36 -9.44
CA GLN A 10 -1.76 -0.84 -9.34
C GLN A 10 -1.07 -1.29 -8.05
N PHE A 11 -1.83 -1.83 -7.09
CA PHE A 11 -1.33 -2.37 -5.83
C PHE A 11 -1.27 -3.89 -5.91
N GLU A 12 -0.18 -4.42 -5.41
CA GLU A 12 -0.03 -5.83 -5.10
C GLU A 12 -0.18 -6.01 -3.60
N ILE A 13 -1.19 -6.77 -3.18
CA ILE A 13 -1.50 -7.01 -1.77
C ILE A 13 -1.32 -8.49 -1.49
N ASN A 14 -0.56 -8.82 -0.46
CA ASN A 14 -0.34 -10.18 0.00
C ASN A 14 -0.05 -10.16 1.52
N LYS A 15 0.08 -11.34 2.12
CA LYS A 15 0.41 -11.47 3.55
C LYS A 15 1.70 -10.79 4.01
N ASN A 16 2.64 -10.55 3.10
CA ASN A 16 3.89 -9.84 3.40
C ASN A 16 3.71 -8.31 3.35
N GLY A 17 2.59 -7.80 2.85
CA GLY A 17 2.31 -6.37 2.77
C GLY A 17 1.58 -5.93 1.50
N ILE A 18 1.58 -4.62 1.28
CA ILE A 18 1.00 -3.97 0.11
C ILE A 18 2.07 -3.16 -0.63
N THR A 19 2.14 -3.28 -1.96
CA THR A 19 3.12 -2.58 -2.80
C THR A 19 2.44 -1.89 -3.98
N HIS A 20 2.62 -0.58 -4.10
CA HIS A 20 2.24 0.21 -5.26
C HIS A 20 3.30 0.09 -6.36
N LYS A 21 3.03 -0.77 -7.35
CA LYS A 21 3.94 -1.07 -8.47
C LYS A 21 4.47 0.17 -9.21
N PRO A 22 3.66 1.22 -9.50
CA PRO A 22 4.13 2.38 -10.24
C PRO A 22 5.18 3.24 -9.52
N THR A 23 5.04 3.44 -8.20
CA THR A 23 5.94 4.32 -7.43
C THR A 23 6.99 3.54 -6.65
N GLY A 24 6.80 2.23 -6.50
CA GLY A 24 7.58 1.38 -5.61
C GLY A 24 7.25 1.57 -4.13
N ALA A 25 6.25 2.41 -3.82
CA ALA A 25 5.82 2.59 -2.44
C ALA A 25 5.29 1.26 -1.91
N ASN A 26 5.68 0.86 -0.72
CA ASN A 26 5.25 -0.38 -0.10
C ASN A 26 5.07 -0.22 1.39
N PHE A 27 4.15 -0.99 1.95
CA PHE A 27 3.95 -1.13 3.38
C PHE A 27 4.10 -2.59 3.76
N THR A 28 5.02 -2.86 4.67
CA THR A 28 5.32 -4.19 5.20
C THR A 28 4.88 -4.25 6.66
N PRO A 29 3.79 -4.95 7.02
CA PRO A 29 3.38 -5.14 8.41
C PRO A 29 4.41 -5.93 9.22
N HIS A 30 4.44 -5.72 10.53
CA HIS A 30 5.17 -6.60 11.44
C HIS A 30 4.35 -7.87 11.74
N PRO A 31 5.03 -9.02 11.93
CA PRO A 31 4.36 -10.24 12.35
C PRO A 31 3.65 -10.05 13.69
N GLY A 32 2.36 -10.39 13.75
CA GLY A 32 1.50 -10.19 14.92
C GLY A 32 0.93 -8.77 15.08
N SER A 33 1.28 -7.82 14.21
CA SER A 33 0.70 -6.48 14.21
C SER A 33 0.49 -5.98 12.78
N PRO A 34 -0.63 -6.35 12.13
CA PRO A 34 -0.91 -5.94 10.76
C PRO A 34 -0.98 -4.42 10.58
N HIS A 35 -1.32 -3.66 11.62
CA HIS A 35 -1.41 -2.21 11.60
C HIS A 35 -0.10 -1.49 11.95
N SER A 36 0.93 -2.21 12.39
CA SER A 36 2.23 -1.63 12.74
C SER A 36 3.28 -2.27 11.85
N GLY A 37 3.93 -1.47 11.02
CA GLY A 37 4.83 -1.96 9.99
C GLY A 37 5.81 -0.90 9.55
N ASN A 38 6.64 -1.26 8.57
CA ASN A 38 7.50 -0.33 7.88
C ASN A 38 6.80 0.15 6.59
N ALA A 39 6.59 1.46 6.48
CA ALA A 39 6.12 2.09 5.26
C ALA A 39 7.33 2.68 4.52
N ASN A 40 7.55 2.25 3.28
CA ASN A 40 8.53 2.81 2.37
C ASN A 40 7.81 3.52 1.24
N TRP A 41 7.93 4.85 1.19
CA TRP A 41 7.26 5.66 0.18
C TRP A 41 8.01 5.76 -1.15
N ALA A 42 9.25 5.27 -1.24
CA ALA A 42 10.06 5.24 -2.46
C ALA A 42 10.00 6.56 -3.27
N ASN A 43 9.48 6.53 -4.50
CA ASN A 43 9.35 7.71 -5.38
C ASN A 43 7.98 8.41 -5.27
N LEU A 44 7.20 8.12 -4.24
CA LEU A 44 5.91 8.77 -4.02
C LEU A 44 6.10 10.27 -3.76
N GLY A 45 5.36 11.12 -4.48
CA GLY A 45 5.51 12.57 -4.42
C GLY A 45 6.54 13.15 -5.40
N ASN A 46 7.29 12.29 -6.12
CA ASN A 46 8.08 12.71 -7.27
C ASN A 46 7.31 12.43 -8.57
N VAL A 47 7.55 13.29 -9.57
CA VAL A 47 7.11 13.01 -10.94
C VAL A 47 7.85 11.78 -11.42
N LEU A 48 7.11 10.72 -11.70
CA LEU A 48 7.69 9.48 -12.22
C LEU A 48 8.27 9.72 -13.62
N ALA A 49 9.27 8.91 -14.00
CA ALA A 49 9.87 8.95 -15.33
C ALA A 49 8.86 8.75 -16.47
N ASP A 50 7.70 8.14 -16.17
CA ASP A 50 6.58 7.91 -17.08
C ASP A 50 5.67 9.14 -17.26
N GLY A 51 5.97 10.27 -16.58
CA GLY A 51 5.16 11.50 -16.61
C GLY A 51 3.89 11.44 -15.74
N LYS A 52 3.69 10.35 -15.00
CA LYS A 52 2.57 10.18 -14.08
C LYS A 52 2.84 10.90 -12.76
N ASP A 53 1.95 11.82 -12.42
CA ASP A 53 1.90 12.51 -11.13
C ASP A 53 0.90 11.79 -10.23
N TYR A 54 1.40 10.95 -9.33
CA TYR A 54 0.58 10.33 -8.29
C TYR A 54 0.70 11.14 -7.01
N ARG A 55 -0.44 11.60 -6.48
CA ARG A 55 -0.45 12.33 -5.23
C ARG A 55 -0.15 11.39 -4.07
N PRO A 56 0.81 11.72 -3.20
CA PRO A 56 1.14 10.90 -2.04
C PRO A 56 -0.11 10.64 -1.20
N GLU A 57 -0.87 11.68 -0.87
CA GLU A 57 -2.09 11.59 -0.07
C GLU A 57 -3.16 10.64 -0.63
N GLU A 58 -3.21 10.44 -1.94
CA GLU A 58 -4.20 9.57 -2.59
C GLU A 58 -3.72 8.12 -2.63
N VAL A 59 -2.42 7.91 -2.89
CA VAL A 59 -1.80 6.59 -2.82
C VAL A 59 -1.78 6.07 -1.39
N GLU A 60 -1.43 6.92 -0.41
CA GLU A 60 -1.43 6.58 1.02
C GLU A 60 -2.81 6.13 1.47
N ARG A 61 -3.85 6.94 1.22
CA ARG A 61 -5.23 6.59 1.59
C ARG A 61 -5.72 5.31 0.92
N MET A 62 -5.40 5.11 -0.35
CA MET A 62 -5.74 3.86 -1.06
C MET A 62 -4.98 2.67 -0.48
N MET A 63 -3.69 2.83 -0.18
CA MET A 63 -2.84 1.79 0.38
C MET A 63 -3.35 1.35 1.75
N GLU A 64 -3.61 2.30 2.65
CA GLU A 64 -4.15 2.02 3.99
C GLU A 64 -5.50 1.32 3.92
N ARG A 65 -6.39 1.81 3.04
CA ARG A 65 -7.72 1.22 2.86
C ARG A 65 -7.62 -0.22 2.35
N LEU A 66 -6.88 -0.45 1.27
CA LEU A 66 -6.72 -1.76 0.66
C LEU A 66 -6.05 -2.76 1.61
N TRP A 67 -5.07 -2.29 2.39
CA TRP A 67 -4.43 -3.09 3.42
C TRP A 67 -5.42 -3.47 4.52
N ALA A 68 -6.18 -2.52 5.06
CA ALA A 68 -7.20 -2.78 6.07
C ALA A 68 -8.29 -3.74 5.56
N GLU A 69 -8.69 -3.63 4.29
CA GLU A 69 -9.62 -4.57 3.66
C GLU A 69 -9.01 -5.98 3.56
N TYR A 70 -7.73 -6.11 3.22
CA TYR A 70 -7.04 -7.41 3.15
C TYR A 70 -6.92 -8.07 4.52
N VAL A 71 -6.53 -7.31 5.55
CA VAL A 71 -6.39 -7.81 6.94
C VAL A 71 -7.74 -8.26 7.48
N GLN A 72 -8.81 -7.49 7.24
CA GLN A 72 -10.16 -7.86 7.63
C GLN A 72 -10.69 -9.08 6.87
N ALA A 73 -10.32 -9.24 5.59
CA ALA A 73 -10.72 -10.39 4.78
C ALA A 73 -9.93 -11.66 5.11
N ASN A 74 -8.70 -11.53 5.64
CA ASN A 74 -7.80 -12.66 5.96
C ASN A 74 -7.34 -12.60 7.44
N PRO A 75 -8.26 -12.61 8.41
CA PRO A 75 -7.89 -12.52 9.82
C PRO A 75 -6.95 -13.66 10.24
N ASP A 76 -7.15 -14.88 9.73
CA ASP A 76 -6.36 -16.07 10.03
C ASP A 76 -4.87 -15.94 9.67
N GLU A 77 -4.52 -15.09 8.70
CA GLU A 77 -3.11 -14.85 8.34
C GLU A 77 -2.38 -13.96 9.37
N PHE A 78 -3.12 -13.20 10.17
CA PHE A 78 -2.58 -12.21 11.10
C PHE A 78 -2.89 -12.51 12.57
N THR A 79 -3.88 -13.36 12.86
CA THR A 79 -4.14 -13.89 14.20
C THR A 79 -3.17 -15.04 14.48
N TRP A 80 -2.05 -14.76 15.14
CA TRP A 80 -1.27 -15.81 15.80
C TRP A 80 -2.10 -16.32 16.99
N ALA A 81 -2.35 -17.63 17.00
CA ALA A 81 -3.19 -18.31 17.99
C ALA A 81 -2.75 -18.00 19.43
N GLU A 82 -3.74 -17.67 20.26
CA GLU A 82 -3.68 -17.62 21.73
C GLU A 82 -3.02 -18.86 22.34
#